data_AF-A0A2J9E0P1-F1
#
_entry.id   AF-A0A2J9E0P1-F1
#
_cell.length_a   1.000
_cell.length_b   1.000
_cell.length_c   1.000
_cell.angle_alpha   90.00
_cell.angle_beta   90.00
_cell.angle_gamma   90.00
#
_symmetry.space_group_name_H-M   'P 1'
#
loop_
_entity.id
_entity.type
_entity.pdbx_description
1 polymer ?
#
loop_
_entity_poly.entity_id
_entity_poly.type
_entity_poly.pdbx_seq_one_letter_code
_entity_poly.pdbx_strand_id
1 'polypeptide(L)'
;MSKWILYILMTALMTGCITRIDQPLPDAWEYFYKHKKGDTPFEVIEKDMLSCGFDNAGSSYIEANDEYKTQYINAMLCMESKGYRKESVDEPTICLNPAYKDKPACKKHLGK
;
A
#
# COMPACT_ATOMS: atom_id res chain seq x y z
N MET A 1 6.49 39.10 25.92
CA MET A 1 5.98 38.00 25.07
C MET A 1 5.01 37.18 25.90
N SER A 2 3.76 37.06 25.44
CA SER A 2 2.67 36.48 26.23
C SER A 2 2.89 34.98 26.44
N LYS A 3 2.87 34.50 27.70
CA LYS A 3 3.04 33.07 28.07
C LYS A 3 2.11 32.14 27.29
N TRP A 4 0.98 32.65 26.83
CA TRP A 4 -0.01 31.96 26.00
C TRP A 4 0.53 31.51 24.64
N ILE A 5 1.46 32.26 24.02
CA ILE A 5 2.03 31.92 22.70
C ILE A 5 2.95 30.68 22.82
N LEU A 6 3.67 30.57 23.94
CA LEU A 6 4.57 29.45 24.22
C LEU A 6 3.80 28.14 24.42
N TYR A 7 2.62 28.18 25.05
CA TYR A 7 1.77 27.01 25.21
C TYR A 7 1.19 26.52 23.88
N ILE A 8 0.74 27.43 23.00
CA ILE A 8 0.17 27.08 21.69
C ILE A 8 1.24 26.44 20.79
N LEU A 9 2.47 26.98 20.79
CA LEU A 9 3.60 26.43 20.02
C LEU A 9 4.03 25.04 20.52
N MET A 10 4.06 24.82 21.83
CA MET A 10 4.37 23.52 22.42
C MET A 10 3.31 22.45 22.09
N THR A 11 2.02 22.80 22.10
CA THR A 11 0.95 21.87 21.73
C THR A 11 0.97 21.51 20.24
N ALA A 12 1.29 22.48 19.36
CA ALA A 12 1.36 22.24 17.91
C ALA A 12 2.53 21.33 17.52
N LEU A 13 3.65 21.38 18.25
CA LEU A 13 4.80 20.49 18.05
C LEU A 13 4.52 19.04 18.50
N MET A 14 3.71 18.84 19.53
CA MET A 14 3.39 17.50 20.05
C MET A 14 2.35 16.75 19.20
N THR A 15 1.48 17.46 18.47
CA THR A 15 0.53 16.84 17.53
C THR A 15 1.06 16.70 16.10
N GLY A 16 2.22 17.29 15.80
CA GLY A 16 2.79 17.38 14.45
C GLY A 16 3.62 16.18 13.98
N CYS A 17 3.85 15.18 14.84
CA CYS A 17 4.75 14.06 14.55
C CYS A 17 4.07 12.70 14.75
N ILE A 18 2.87 12.50 14.20
CA ILE A 18 2.54 11.13 13.75
C ILE A 18 3.38 10.96 12.48
N THR A 19 4.56 10.35 12.63
CA THR A 19 5.39 9.98 11.50
C THR A 19 4.54 9.12 10.58
N ARG A 20 4.61 9.34 9.26
CA ARG A 20 3.92 8.54 8.22
C ARG A 20 4.10 7.01 8.36
N ILE A 21 5.03 6.58 9.20
CA ILE A 21 5.38 5.20 9.52
C ILE A 21 4.26 4.51 10.32
N ASP A 22 3.54 5.24 11.18
CA ASP A 22 2.46 4.67 12.02
C ASP A 22 1.08 4.79 11.38
N GLN A 23 0.97 5.32 10.15
CA GLN A 23 -0.30 5.34 9.44
C GLN A 23 -0.61 3.93 8.93
N PRO A 24 -1.83 3.40 9.17
CA PRO A 24 -2.24 2.16 8.54
C PRO A 24 -2.08 2.33 7.03
N LEU A 25 -1.41 1.37 6.39
CA LEU A 25 -1.29 1.35 4.94
C LEU A 25 -2.71 1.47 4.38
N PRO A 26 -2.98 2.41 3.44
CA PRO A 26 -4.29 2.47 2.81
C PRO A 26 -4.62 1.09 2.25
N ASP A 27 -5.89 0.71 2.35
CA ASP A 27 -6.31 -0.63 1.94
C ASP A 27 -5.91 -0.88 0.48
N ALA A 28 -5.48 -2.10 0.17
CA ALA A 28 -5.02 -2.45 -1.17
C ALA A 28 -6.10 -2.14 -2.24
N TRP A 29 -7.38 -2.31 -1.91
CA TRP A 29 -8.49 -1.95 -2.79
C TRP A 29 -8.52 -0.45 -3.09
N GLU A 30 -8.21 0.41 -2.12
CA GLU A 30 -8.26 1.86 -2.30
C GLU A 30 -7.18 2.30 -3.31
N TYR A 31 -6.02 1.64 -3.28
CA TYR A 31 -4.97 1.85 -4.28
C TYR A 31 -5.48 1.49 -5.68
N PHE A 32 -6.05 0.29 -5.89
CA PHE A 32 -6.51 -0.15 -7.21
C PHE A 32 -7.72 0.66 -7.71
N TYR A 33 -8.66 0.94 -6.81
CA TYR A 33 -9.83 1.77 -7.10
C TYR A 33 -9.43 3.17 -7.52
N LYS A 34 -8.46 3.82 -6.87
CA LYS A 34 -7.97 5.14 -7.29
C LYS A 34 -7.36 5.12 -8.69
N HIS A 35 -6.70 4.03 -9.09
CA HIS A 35 -6.06 3.92 -10.40
C HIS A 35 -7.02 3.52 -11.54
N LYS A 36 -8.19 2.93 -11.23
CA LYS A 36 -9.21 2.54 -12.22
C LYS A 36 -10.55 3.25 -12.04
N LYS A 37 -10.58 4.31 -11.23
CA LYS A 37 -11.81 5.04 -10.91
C LYS A 37 -12.44 5.58 -12.19
N GLY A 38 -13.62 5.08 -12.53
CA GLY A 38 -14.37 5.48 -13.74
C GLY A 38 -14.26 4.49 -14.90
N ASP A 39 -13.22 3.66 -14.94
CA ASP A 39 -13.00 2.67 -16.00
C ASP A 39 -13.42 1.26 -15.59
N THR A 40 -13.37 0.95 -14.30
CA THR A 40 -13.64 -0.39 -13.78
C THR A 40 -14.55 -0.32 -12.55
N PRO A 41 -15.70 -1.02 -12.54
CA PRO A 41 -16.57 -1.12 -11.37
C PRO A 41 -15.86 -1.74 -10.17
N PHE A 42 -16.28 -1.36 -8.96
CA PHE A 42 -15.69 -1.87 -7.71
C PHE A 42 -15.80 -3.40 -7.62
N GLU A 43 -16.91 -3.99 -8.05
CA GLU A 43 -17.17 -5.42 -8.01
C GLU A 43 -16.19 -6.21 -8.89
N VAL A 44 -15.71 -5.61 -9.98
CA VAL A 44 -14.70 -6.21 -10.85
C VAL A 44 -13.33 -6.17 -10.15
N ILE A 45 -13.00 -5.05 -9.51
CA ILE A 45 -11.76 -4.90 -8.74
C ILE A 45 -11.73 -5.89 -7.58
N GLU A 46 -12.82 -6.00 -6.82
CA GLU A 46 -12.96 -6.95 -5.72
C GLU A 46 -12.80 -8.39 -6.19
N LYS A 47 -13.47 -8.77 -7.29
CA LYS A 47 -13.33 -10.10 -7.88
C LYS A 47 -11.89 -10.40 -8.30
N ASP A 48 -11.21 -9.42 -8.90
CA ASP A 48 -9.82 -9.57 -9.30
C ASP A 48 -8.89 -9.71 -8.09
N MET A 49 -9.11 -8.92 -7.02
CA MET A 49 -8.36 -9.03 -5.77
C MET A 49 -8.50 -10.42 -5.14
N LEU A 50 -9.73 -10.91 -4.97
CA LEU A 50 -9.96 -12.26 -4.45
C LEU A 50 -9.30 -13.33 -5.34
N SER A 51 -9.37 -13.17 -6.67
CA SER A 51 -8.70 -14.09 -7.60
C SER A 51 -7.17 -14.05 -7.52
N CYS A 52 -6.60 -12.92 -7.12
CA CYS A 52 -5.17 -12.74 -6.92
C CYS A 52 -4.69 -13.21 -5.54
N GLY A 53 -5.59 -13.71 -4.68
CA GLY A 53 -5.25 -14.27 -3.37
C GLY A 53 -5.29 -13.28 -2.20
N PHE A 54 -6.02 -12.16 -2.35
CA PHE A 54 -6.42 -11.37 -1.19
C PHE A 54 -7.54 -12.09 -0.43
N ASP A 55 -7.44 -12.18 0.90
CA ASP A 55 -8.49 -12.79 1.74
C ASP A 55 -9.79 -11.97 1.75
N ASN A 56 -9.66 -10.65 1.62
CA ASN A 56 -10.78 -9.72 1.46
C ASN A 56 -10.31 -8.49 0.68
N ALA A 57 -11.25 -7.72 0.13
CA ALA A 57 -10.92 -6.45 -0.51
C ALA A 57 -10.55 -5.37 0.52
N GLY A 58 -11.16 -5.39 1.72
CA GLY A 58 -11.19 -4.29 2.68
C GLY A 58 -10.01 -4.16 3.66
N SER A 59 -8.97 -4.99 3.61
CA SER A 59 -7.84 -4.85 4.53
C SER A 59 -6.50 -5.10 3.84
N SER A 60 -5.66 -4.06 3.85
CA SER A 60 -4.20 -4.19 3.70
C SER A 60 -3.53 -4.67 4.99
N TYR A 61 -4.29 -5.02 6.03
CA TYR A 61 -3.75 -5.55 7.28
C TYR A 61 -3.25 -6.98 7.06
N ILE A 62 -1.95 -7.07 6.83
CA ILE A 62 -1.21 -8.32 6.69
C ILE A 62 -0.69 -8.63 8.09
N GLU A 63 -1.08 -9.77 8.66
CA GLU A 63 -0.43 -10.27 9.87
C GLU A 63 1.09 -10.28 9.67
N ALA A 64 1.86 -9.82 10.65
CA ALA A 64 3.29 -9.52 10.50
C ALA A 64 4.20 -10.76 10.32
N ASN A 65 3.65 -11.93 9.99
CA ASN A 65 4.45 -13.10 9.65
C ASN A 65 4.98 -12.99 8.20
N ASP A 66 6.10 -13.66 7.93
CA ASP A 66 6.76 -13.55 6.62
C ASP A 66 5.98 -14.23 5.49
N GLU A 67 5.14 -15.22 5.81
CA GLU A 67 4.30 -15.92 4.84
C GLU A 67 3.21 -15.00 4.27
N TYR A 68 2.48 -14.29 5.12
CA TYR A 68 1.48 -13.32 4.71
C TYR A 68 2.10 -12.17 3.90
N LYS A 69 3.32 -11.73 4.27
CA LYS A 69 4.04 -10.73 3.45
C LYS A 69 4.32 -11.25 2.04
N THR A 70 4.73 -12.51 1.90
CA THR A 70 4.94 -13.12 0.57
C THR A 70 3.64 -13.27 -0.20
N GLN A 71 2.57 -13.75 0.44
CA GLN A 71 1.25 -13.86 -0.19
C GLN A 71 0.76 -12.50 -0.67
N TYR A 72 0.86 -11.46 0.17
CA TYR A 72 0.50 -10.10 -0.18
C TYR A 72 1.31 -9.55 -1.37
N ILE A 73 2.64 -9.73 -1.37
CA ILE A 73 3.48 -9.30 -2.49
C ILE A 73 3.04 -10.00 -3.78
N ASN A 74 2.78 -11.30 -3.75
CA ASN A 74 2.31 -12.05 -4.91
C ASN A 74 0.93 -11.57 -5.39
N ALA A 75 0.01 -11.29 -4.47
CA ALA A 75 -1.32 -10.78 -4.80
C ALA A 75 -1.27 -9.38 -5.44
N MET A 76 -0.40 -8.50 -4.92
CA MET A 76 -0.13 -7.18 -5.51
C MET A 76 0.46 -7.32 -6.92
N LEU A 77 1.46 -8.19 -7.10
CA LEU A 77 2.06 -8.45 -8.41
C LEU A 77 1.02 -8.97 -9.42
N CYS A 78 0.12 -9.85 -8.99
CA CYS A 78 -0.99 -10.34 -9.81
C CYS A 78 -1.92 -9.20 -10.25
N MET A 79 -2.34 -8.32 -9.34
CA MET A 79 -3.19 -7.17 -9.67
C MET A 79 -2.49 -6.21 -10.66
N GLU A 80 -1.21 -5.93 -10.45
CA GLU A 80 -0.44 -5.09 -11.35
C GLU A 80 -0.33 -5.70 -12.76
N SER A 81 -0.19 -7.02 -12.87
CA SER A 81 -0.18 -7.75 -14.15
C SER A 81 -1.51 -7.69 -14.91
N LYS A 82 -2.63 -7.55 -14.18
CA LYS A 82 -3.98 -7.31 -14.72
C LYS A 82 -4.18 -5.86 -15.18
N GLY A 83 -3.18 -5.00 -15.04
CA GLY A 83 -3.23 -3.61 -15.49
C GLY A 83 -3.71 -2.62 -14.43
N TYR A 84 -3.77 -3.00 -13.15
CA TYR A 84 -4.09 -2.11 -12.03
C TYR A 84 -2.87 -1.33 -11.51
N ARG A 85 -1.75 -1.34 -12.25
CA ARG A 85 -0.55 -0.55 -11.95
C ARG A 85 -0.65 0.89 -12.46
N LYS A 86 0.15 1.78 -11.89
CA LYS A 86 0.37 3.12 -12.44
C LYS A 86 1.12 3.01 -13.78
N GLU A 87 0.56 3.58 -14.85
CA GLU A 87 1.10 3.47 -16.21
C GLU A 87 2.53 4.00 -16.37
N SER A 88 2.93 4.96 -15.52
CA SER A 88 4.26 5.58 -15.57
C SER A 88 5.37 4.76 -14.90
N VAL A 89 5.12 3.50 -14.55
CA VAL A 89 6.07 2.67 -13.79
C VAL A 89 6.28 1.33 -14.51
N ASP A 90 7.53 1.09 -14.91
CA ASP A 90 7.92 -0.14 -15.61
C ASP A 90 8.05 -1.33 -14.66
N GLU A 91 8.55 -1.07 -13.45
CA GLU A 91 8.75 -2.06 -12.39
C GLU A 91 7.50 -2.21 -11.50
N PRO A 92 7.29 -3.38 -10.87
CA PRO A 92 6.13 -3.53 -10.01
C PRO A 92 6.18 -2.62 -8.79
N THR A 93 5.11 -1.85 -8.56
CA THR A 93 5.08 -0.79 -7.55
C THR A 93 5.25 -1.33 -6.13
N ILE A 94 4.74 -2.52 -5.86
CA ILE A 94 4.94 -3.21 -4.58
C ILE A 94 6.44 -3.49 -4.30
N CYS A 95 7.22 -3.74 -5.34
CA CYS A 95 8.64 -4.05 -5.22
C CYS A 95 9.53 -2.81 -5.20
N LEU A 96 9.02 -1.64 -5.60
CA LEU A 96 9.68 -0.35 -5.39
C LEU A 96 9.64 0.10 -3.92
N ASN A 97 8.74 -0.46 -3.10
CA ASN A 97 8.67 -0.13 -1.69
C ASN A 97 9.92 -0.66 -0.95
N PRO A 98 10.69 0.20 -0.24
CA PRO A 98 11.87 -0.23 0.52
C PRO A 98 11.60 -1.35 1.53
N ALA A 99 10.38 -1.47 2.05
CA ALA A 99 10.00 -2.53 2.98
C ALA A 99 9.95 -3.94 2.35
N TYR A 100 9.78 -4.02 1.02
CA TYR A 100 9.57 -5.28 0.30
C TYR A 100 10.64 -5.58 -0.77
N LYS A 101 11.43 -4.58 -1.17
CA LYS A 101 12.45 -4.69 -2.23
C LYS A 101 13.37 -5.91 -2.09
N ASP A 102 13.77 -6.25 -0.86
CA ASP A 102 14.68 -7.37 -0.58
C ASP A 102 13.98 -8.72 -0.37
N LYS A 103 12.65 -8.75 -0.38
CA LYS A 103 11.90 -10.00 -0.24
C LYS A 103 12.10 -10.89 -1.49
N PRO A 104 12.18 -12.23 -1.33
CA PRO A 104 12.44 -13.15 -2.45
C PRO A 104 11.52 -12.96 -3.65
N ALA A 105 10.24 -12.69 -3.41
CA ALA A 105 9.25 -12.42 -4.46
C ALA A 105 9.65 -11.20 -5.33
N CYS A 106 10.11 -10.11 -4.71
CA CYS A 106 10.53 -8.92 -5.45
C CYS A 106 11.89 -9.06 -6.13
N LYS A 107 12.85 -9.78 -5.54
CA LYS A 107 14.14 -10.05 -6.19
C LYS A 107 13.98 -10.79 -7.53
N LYS A 108 12.98 -11.67 -7.64
CA LYS A 108 12.67 -12.37 -8.89
C LYS A 108 12.13 -11.44 -9.99
N HIS A 109 11.42 -10.37 -9.61
CA HIS A 109 10.81 -9.42 -10.55
C HIS A 109 11.70 -8.20 -10.86
N LEU A 110 12.61 -7.82 -9.96
CA LEU A 110 13.51 -6.67 -10.09
C LEU A 110 14.92 -7.01 -10.62
N GLY A 111 15.26 -8.29 -10.78
CA GLY A 111 16.52 -8.69 -11.42
C GLY A 111 16.50 -8.41 -12.93
N LYS A 112 17.59 -8.11 -13.65
CA LYS A 112 19.02 -8.40 -13.42
C LYS A 112 19.31 -9.69 -12.67
#